data_AF-A0A947RRL8-F1
#
_entry.id   AF-A0A947RRL8-F1
#
_cell.length_a   1.000
_cell.length_b   1.000
_cell.length_c   1.000
_cell.angle_alpha   90.00
_cell.angle_beta   90.00
_cell.angle_gamma   90.00
#
_symmetry.space_group_name_H-M   'P 1'
#
loop_
_entity.id
_entity.type
_entity.pdbx_description
1 polymer ?
#
loop_
_entity_poly.entity_id
_entity_poly.type
_entity_poly.pdbx_seq_one_letter_code
_entity_poly.pdbx_strand_id
1 'polypeptide(L)'
;MTHTDLRGFIIIAACGCLLLGSAPAPAWTEQDATLDEGLPEMVVEAENQVEQQIRKTTHDVSLSAAIIDTFFSAPDELILAISPVEGLQPFLNNPETMASDQVPHPWLRDPAVAPVVTFYPQDPEGHKARLWSLTVTDFRGATFREFKDGGKPPKSLNWDGRGNRGEILQVGYPYSYIFSVTDKGTNTYNHAGVSFRIPAVDYKEGIERRLDFTGDEVFKRGGSHLSETGRGWLTRAADQIRQDHPRAPLKVVVQAESKRLAEDRAKIVAEFLAESMVLAESWIGVEGLAKPDLRSEMDGSVSIRVTHADES
;
A
#
# COMPACT_ATOMS: atom_id res chain seq x y z
N MET A 1 8.59 1.00 -66.23
CA MET A 1 7.88 0.62 -64.98
C MET A 1 7.69 1.88 -64.16
N THR A 2 6.48 2.04 -63.66
CA THR A 2 5.79 3.28 -63.30
C THR A 2 6.37 3.99 -62.08
N HIS A 3 6.73 5.27 -62.24
CA HIS A 3 6.82 6.23 -61.15
C HIS A 3 5.43 6.85 -60.95
N THR A 4 4.90 6.71 -59.74
CA THR A 4 3.67 7.36 -59.26
C THR A 4 4.11 8.28 -58.16
N ASP A 5 3.96 9.60 -58.32
CA ASP A 5 3.79 10.46 -57.16
C ASP A 5 3.03 11.74 -57.48
N LEU A 6 2.21 12.10 -56.50
CA LEU A 6 0.99 12.89 -56.62
C LEU A 6 1.22 14.40 -56.70
N ARG A 7 0.36 15.04 -57.50
CA ARG A 7 0.21 16.50 -57.62
C ARG A 7 -0.47 17.06 -56.36
N GLY A 8 0.24 17.89 -55.61
CA GLY A 8 -0.33 18.79 -54.60
C GLY A 8 -0.89 20.05 -55.26
N PHE A 9 -2.19 20.30 -55.04
CA PHE A 9 -2.88 21.52 -55.47
C PHE A 9 -2.63 22.64 -54.46
N ILE A 10 -2.19 23.79 -54.98
CA ILE A 10 -2.05 25.05 -54.26
C ILE A 10 -3.36 25.82 -54.41
N ILE A 11 -4.00 26.19 -53.30
CA ILE A 11 -5.04 27.22 -53.25
C ILE A 11 -4.55 28.31 -52.31
N ILE A 12 -4.10 29.42 -52.89
CA ILE A 12 -3.82 30.67 -52.18
C ILE A 12 -5.09 31.52 -52.30
N ALA A 13 -5.84 31.65 -51.20
CA ALA A 13 -6.92 32.61 -51.09
C ALA A 13 -6.35 33.93 -50.58
N ALA A 14 -6.44 34.96 -51.41
CA ALA A 14 -6.19 36.34 -51.04
C ALA A 14 -7.30 36.83 -50.09
N CYS A 15 -6.91 37.43 -48.96
CA CYS A 15 -7.83 38.24 -48.17
C CYS A 15 -7.09 39.49 -47.70
N GLY A 16 -7.66 40.64 -48.03
CA GLY A 16 -7.02 41.94 -48.08
C GLY A 16 -6.67 42.57 -46.74
N CYS A 17 -5.69 43.48 -46.84
CA CYS A 17 -5.30 44.43 -45.81
C CYS A 17 -6.48 45.28 -45.35
N LEU A 18 -6.69 45.31 -44.04
CA LEU A 18 -7.37 46.41 -43.35
C LEU A 18 -6.37 47.05 -42.39
N LEU A 19 -6.05 48.32 -42.69
CA LEU A 19 -5.25 49.21 -41.87
C LEU A 19 -6.01 49.50 -40.57
N LEU A 20 -5.49 49.04 -39.43
CA LEU A 20 -5.91 49.51 -38.11
C LEU A 20 -4.83 50.46 -37.57
N GLY A 21 -5.25 51.71 -37.38
CA GLY A 21 -4.42 52.79 -36.84
C GLY A 21 -3.99 52.52 -35.41
N SER A 22 -2.78 52.95 -35.11
CA SER A 22 -2.22 53.07 -33.76
C SER A 22 -2.94 54.19 -33.00
N ALA A 23 -3.46 53.87 -31.81
CA ALA A 23 -3.85 54.85 -30.81
C ALA A 23 -3.19 54.47 -29.46
N PRO A 24 -2.68 55.44 -28.69
CA PRO A 24 -1.82 55.21 -27.53
C PRO A 24 -2.57 54.70 -26.30
N ALA A 25 -1.86 53.92 -25.48
CA ALA A 25 -2.32 53.45 -24.17
C ALA A 25 -2.61 54.62 -23.21
N PRO A 26 -3.73 54.62 -22.47
CA PRO A 26 -3.93 55.57 -21.39
C PRO A 26 -3.14 55.16 -20.13
N ALA A 27 -2.50 56.16 -19.57
CA ALA A 27 -1.65 56.14 -18.40
C ALA A 27 -2.39 55.70 -17.13
N TRP A 28 -1.66 54.96 -16.30
CA TRP A 28 -2.02 54.69 -14.91
C TRP A 28 -2.03 56.01 -14.12
N THR A 29 -3.12 56.27 -13.43
CA THR A 29 -3.20 57.34 -12.42
C THR A 29 -3.04 56.69 -11.06
N GLU A 30 -1.93 56.99 -10.40
CA GLU A 30 -1.72 56.77 -8.97
C GLU A 30 -2.74 57.62 -8.20
N GLN A 31 -3.48 56.98 -7.30
CA GLN A 31 -4.24 57.66 -6.28
C GLN A 31 -3.86 57.04 -4.94
N ASP A 32 -2.99 57.75 -4.23
CA ASP A 32 -2.70 57.55 -2.81
C ASP A 32 -3.96 57.81 -1.98
N ALA A 33 -4.39 56.79 -1.23
CA ALA A 33 -5.28 56.95 -0.09
C ALA A 33 -4.96 55.87 0.96
N THR A 34 -4.03 56.25 1.83
CA THR A 34 -4.01 56.05 3.29
C THR A 34 -4.55 54.73 3.85
N LEU A 35 -3.60 53.98 4.41
CA LEU A 35 -3.74 52.96 5.45
C LEU A 35 -4.80 53.34 6.50
N ASP A 36 -5.79 52.46 6.67
CA ASP A 36 -6.60 52.40 7.89
C ASP A 36 -6.92 50.94 8.23
N GLU A 37 -6.49 50.59 9.44
CA GLU A 37 -6.90 49.50 10.33
C GLU A 37 -7.06 48.07 9.76
N GLY A 38 -6.04 47.27 10.09
CA GLY A 38 -6.02 45.83 9.92
C GLY A 38 -7.20 45.15 10.63
N LEU A 39 -7.86 44.25 9.89
CA LEU A 39 -8.76 43.28 10.48
C LEU A 39 -7.92 42.26 11.26
N PRO A 40 -8.25 41.96 12.53
CA PRO A 40 -7.43 41.10 13.36
C PRO A 40 -7.40 39.67 12.79
N GLU A 41 -6.17 39.20 12.59
CA GLU A 41 -5.81 37.80 12.48
C GLU A 41 -6.41 37.06 13.68
N MET A 42 -7.50 36.34 13.47
CA MET A 42 -8.06 35.48 14.50
C MET A 42 -7.32 34.15 14.46
N VAL A 43 -6.18 34.13 15.15
CA VAL A 43 -5.47 32.91 15.54
C VAL A 43 -6.39 32.14 16.49
N VAL A 44 -6.89 30.99 16.04
CA VAL A 44 -7.50 30.01 16.94
C VAL A 44 -6.40 29.05 17.38
N GLU A 45 -5.62 29.48 18.37
CA GLU A 45 -4.85 28.59 19.22
C GLU A 45 -5.79 28.09 20.32
N ALA A 46 -6.36 26.90 20.12
CA ALA A 46 -7.01 26.19 21.21
C ALA A 46 -5.91 25.50 22.04
N GLU A 47 -5.41 26.21 23.05
CA GLU A 47 -4.62 25.61 24.11
C GLU A 47 -5.54 24.74 24.97
N ASN A 48 -5.62 23.45 24.65
CA ASN A 48 -6.41 22.50 25.42
C ASN A 48 -5.61 22.06 26.66
N GLN A 49 -5.71 22.83 27.74
CA GLN A 49 -5.25 22.39 29.05
C GLN A 49 -6.26 21.39 29.62
N VAL A 50 -5.97 20.10 29.46
CA VAL A 50 -6.68 19.04 30.18
C VAL A 50 -6.00 18.86 31.53
N GLU A 51 -6.55 19.45 32.59
CA GLU A 51 -6.25 19.01 33.96
C GLU A 51 -6.90 17.63 34.19
N GLN A 52 -6.13 16.57 33.96
CA GLN A 52 -6.53 15.25 34.43
C GLN A 52 -6.30 15.15 35.94
N GLN A 53 -7.39 15.17 36.71
CA GLN A 53 -7.35 14.70 38.08
C GLN A 53 -7.21 13.17 38.09
N ILE A 54 -5.97 12.68 38.02
CA ILE A 54 -5.67 11.27 38.18
C ILE A 54 -5.85 10.93 39.66
N ARG A 55 -7.01 10.38 40.04
CA ARG A 55 -7.13 9.62 41.28
C ARG A 55 -6.38 8.30 41.11
N LYS A 56 -5.15 8.22 41.62
CA LYS A 56 -4.46 6.95 41.83
C LYS A 56 -5.24 6.13 42.86
N THR A 57 -5.98 5.12 42.42
CA THR A 57 -6.39 4.02 43.30
C THR A 57 -5.18 3.12 43.50
N THR A 58 -4.46 3.34 44.60
CA THR A 58 -3.48 2.38 45.11
C THR A 58 -4.22 1.10 45.48
N HIS A 59 -4.10 0.06 44.65
CA HIS A 59 -4.51 -1.29 45.05
C HIS A 59 -3.35 -1.88 45.84
N ASP A 60 -3.52 -1.99 47.15
CA ASP A 60 -2.65 -2.81 47.99
C ASP A 60 -3.09 -4.27 47.81
N VAL A 61 -2.35 -5.01 47.00
CA VAL A 61 -2.54 -6.46 46.87
C VAL A 61 -1.66 -7.11 47.93
N SER A 62 -2.21 -7.34 49.11
CA SER A 62 -1.61 -8.24 50.09
C SER A 62 -2.07 -9.68 49.79
N LEU A 63 -1.14 -10.51 49.33
CA LEU A 63 -1.36 -11.95 49.26
C LEU A 63 -1.34 -12.53 50.68
N SER A 64 -2.49 -12.94 51.17
CA SER A 64 -2.60 -13.69 52.43
C SER A 64 -2.07 -15.12 52.22
N ALA A 65 -0.96 -15.46 52.88
CA ALA A 65 -0.30 -16.76 52.85
C ALA A 65 -1.03 -17.82 53.71
N ALA A 66 -2.28 -18.11 53.39
CA ALA A 66 -3.00 -19.25 53.94
C ALA A 66 -3.93 -19.83 52.88
N ILE A 67 -3.93 -21.15 52.76
CA ILE A 67 -4.64 -21.98 51.78
C ILE A 67 -3.86 -22.15 50.47
N ILE A 68 -2.81 -22.98 50.49
CA ILE A 68 -2.84 -24.32 49.85
C ILE A 68 -1.85 -25.19 50.66
N ASP A 69 -2.36 -25.82 51.71
CA ASP A 69 -1.71 -27.00 52.29
C ASP A 69 -2.38 -28.24 51.67
N THR A 70 -1.63 -29.32 51.56
CA THR A 70 -1.96 -30.61 50.91
C THR A 70 -1.94 -30.61 49.37
N PHE A 71 -0.87 -31.15 48.79
CA PHE A 71 -0.86 -32.39 48.01
C PHE A 71 0.56 -32.65 47.47
N PHE A 72 1.47 -33.09 48.34
CA PHE A 72 2.64 -33.88 47.96
C PHE A 72 2.47 -35.29 48.54
N SER A 73 2.11 -36.23 47.69
CA SER A 73 2.39 -37.65 47.87
C SER A 73 2.90 -38.16 46.52
N ALA A 74 4.20 -38.42 46.45
CA ALA A 74 4.96 -38.80 45.27
C ALA A 74 4.49 -40.17 44.68
N PRO A 75 4.90 -40.52 43.44
CA PRO A 75 6.29 -40.92 43.25
C PRO A 75 7.01 -40.10 42.17
N ASP A 76 8.10 -39.47 42.59
CA ASP A 76 9.07 -38.71 41.81
C ASP A 76 9.87 -39.57 40.79
N GLU A 77 9.60 -40.87 40.70
CA GLU A 77 10.33 -41.78 39.79
C GLU A 77 9.95 -41.62 38.32
N LEU A 78 8.73 -41.18 37.98
CA LEU A 78 8.34 -40.95 36.57
C LEU A 78 8.91 -39.63 36.02
N ILE A 79 9.24 -38.67 36.89
CA ILE A 79 9.82 -37.38 36.51
C ILE A 79 11.34 -37.51 36.31
N LEU A 80 12.00 -38.42 37.03
CA LEU A 80 13.44 -38.68 36.93
C LEU A 80 13.83 -39.68 35.82
N ALA A 81 12.86 -40.38 35.22
CA ALA A 81 13.11 -41.28 34.08
C ALA A 81 13.20 -40.58 32.71
N ILE A 82 12.90 -39.28 32.65
CA ILE A 82 13.08 -38.48 31.44
C ILE A 82 14.51 -37.94 31.45
N SER A 83 15.37 -38.63 30.69
CA SER A 83 16.76 -38.25 30.40
C SER A 83 16.91 -36.73 30.19
N PRO A 84 17.84 -36.04 30.87
CA PRO A 84 17.96 -34.59 30.79
C PRO A 84 18.65 -34.06 29.51
N VAL A 85 18.76 -34.85 28.44
CA VAL A 85 19.69 -34.54 27.33
C VAL A 85 19.05 -34.39 25.93
N GLU A 86 17.76 -34.65 25.74
CA GLU A 86 17.12 -34.44 24.41
C GLU A 86 16.00 -33.38 24.39
N GLY A 87 15.76 -32.74 25.54
CA GLY A 87 14.74 -31.69 25.69
C GLY A 87 15.31 -30.31 26.03
N LEU A 88 16.63 -30.09 25.86
CA LEU A 88 17.21 -28.75 25.97
C LEU A 88 16.74 -27.92 24.78
N GLN A 89 15.59 -27.30 25.00
CA GLN A 89 15.09 -26.14 24.29
C GLN A 89 16.24 -25.17 24.01
N PRO A 90 16.76 -25.04 22.77
CA PRO A 90 17.74 -24.00 22.46
C PRO A 90 17.17 -22.59 22.72
N PHE A 91 15.86 -22.48 22.90
CA PHE A 91 15.08 -21.26 23.06
C PHE A 91 14.91 -20.78 24.51
N LEU A 92 15.30 -21.55 25.53
CA LEU A 92 15.28 -21.06 26.93
C LEU A 92 16.60 -20.41 27.36
N ASN A 93 17.71 -20.71 26.68
CA ASN A 93 19.03 -20.28 27.11
C ASN A 93 19.48 -18.94 26.51
N ASN A 94 18.65 -18.29 25.70
CA ASN A 94 19.07 -17.06 25.00
C ASN A 94 17.95 -15.98 24.99
N PRO A 95 17.53 -15.49 26.17
CA PRO A 95 16.59 -14.36 26.25
C PRO A 95 17.17 -13.06 25.67
N GLU A 96 18.48 -12.98 25.42
CA GLU A 96 19.15 -11.80 24.86
C GLU A 96 19.12 -11.74 23.32
N THR A 97 18.57 -12.75 22.62
CA THR A 97 18.50 -12.78 21.14
C THR A 97 17.11 -12.64 20.55
N MET A 98 16.08 -12.28 21.34
CA MET A 98 14.67 -12.26 20.85
C MET A 98 13.95 -10.91 20.93
N ALA A 99 14.63 -9.85 21.36
CA ALA A 99 14.23 -8.48 21.06
C ALA A 99 15.27 -7.96 20.07
N SER A 100 14.90 -7.80 18.80
CA SER A 100 15.82 -7.18 17.85
C SER A 100 16.06 -5.73 18.30
N ASP A 101 17.29 -5.38 18.69
CA ASP A 101 17.72 -4.00 19.02
C ASP A 101 17.72 -3.06 17.80
N GLN A 102 17.22 -3.53 16.65
CA GLN A 102 17.15 -2.77 15.42
C GLN A 102 16.08 -1.68 15.56
N VAL A 103 16.51 -0.44 15.34
CA VAL A 103 15.63 0.73 15.41
C VAL A 103 14.60 0.65 14.28
N PRO A 104 13.28 0.74 14.57
CA PRO A 104 12.27 0.85 13.52
C PRO A 104 12.49 2.08 12.65
N HIS A 105 12.15 1.98 11.36
CA HIS A 105 12.35 3.03 10.36
C HIS A 105 11.02 3.67 9.92
N PRO A 106 10.32 4.45 10.77
CA PRO A 106 9.00 5.02 10.46
C PRO A 106 9.03 6.08 9.36
N TRP A 107 10.21 6.57 8.96
CA TRP A 107 10.37 7.50 7.85
C TRP A 107 10.35 6.80 6.47
N LEU A 108 10.40 5.47 6.44
CA LEU A 108 10.27 4.71 5.19
C LEU A 108 8.80 4.61 4.80
N ARG A 109 8.56 4.52 3.48
CA ARG A 109 7.22 4.47 2.92
C ARG A 109 6.52 3.16 3.29
N ASP A 110 5.28 3.26 3.76
CA ASP A 110 4.43 2.10 4.06
C ASP A 110 3.82 1.49 2.79
N PRO A 111 3.73 0.13 2.72
CA PRO A 111 2.90 -0.53 1.73
C PRO A 111 1.44 -0.08 1.87
N ALA A 112 0.70 -0.04 0.76
CA ALA A 112 -0.71 0.30 0.83
C ALA A 112 -1.49 -0.75 1.63
N VAL A 113 -2.26 -0.31 2.62
CA VAL A 113 -3.18 -1.17 3.39
C VAL A 113 -4.61 -0.82 3.04
N ALA A 114 -5.56 -1.73 3.31
CA ALA A 114 -6.97 -1.42 3.09
C ALA A 114 -7.44 -0.27 4.02
N PRO A 115 -8.17 0.75 3.50
CA PRO A 115 -8.55 0.93 2.11
C PRO A 115 -7.39 1.44 1.23
N VAL A 116 -7.17 0.77 0.11
CA VAL A 116 -6.04 1.02 -0.80
C VAL A 116 -6.25 2.29 -1.63
N VAL A 117 -7.47 2.54 -2.08
CA VAL A 117 -7.84 3.74 -2.85
C VAL A 117 -9.15 4.31 -2.32
N THR A 118 -9.22 5.62 -2.18
CA THR A 118 -10.46 6.33 -1.86
C THR A 118 -10.87 7.19 -3.05
N PHE A 119 -12.04 6.92 -3.62
CA PHE A 119 -12.63 7.70 -4.70
C PHE A 119 -13.55 8.78 -4.14
N TYR A 120 -13.57 9.96 -4.76
CA TYR A 120 -14.43 11.08 -4.38
C TYR A 120 -15.38 11.43 -5.53
N PRO A 121 -16.42 10.61 -5.80
CA PRO A 121 -17.34 10.88 -6.88
C PRO A 121 -18.12 12.17 -6.61
N GLN A 122 -18.10 13.09 -7.57
CA GLN A 122 -18.85 14.34 -7.49
C GLN A 122 -20.16 14.23 -8.25
N ASP A 123 -21.19 14.87 -7.72
CA ASP A 123 -22.50 14.97 -8.35
C ASP A 123 -22.42 16.06 -9.43
N PRO A 124 -22.78 15.79 -10.70
CA PRO A 124 -22.82 16.85 -11.72
C PRO A 124 -23.81 17.95 -11.28
N GLU A 125 -23.34 19.19 -11.23
CA GLU A 125 -24.09 20.33 -10.71
C GLU A 125 -25.47 20.46 -11.36
N GLY A 126 -26.53 20.57 -10.54
CA GLY A 126 -27.90 20.86 -11.00
C GLY A 126 -28.81 19.66 -11.30
N HIS A 127 -28.30 18.42 -11.23
CA HIS A 127 -29.08 17.21 -11.58
C HIS A 127 -29.35 16.32 -10.37
N LYS A 128 -30.52 15.66 -10.31
CA LYS A 128 -30.85 14.71 -9.24
C LYS A 128 -30.45 13.31 -9.69
N ALA A 129 -29.21 12.91 -9.40
CA ALA A 129 -28.73 11.56 -9.68
C ALA A 129 -29.74 10.48 -9.26
N ARG A 130 -30.11 9.62 -10.22
CA ARG A 130 -31.02 8.48 -10.03
C ARG A 130 -30.25 7.19 -9.84
N LEU A 131 -29.17 7.01 -10.60
CA LEU A 131 -28.30 5.84 -10.54
C LEU A 131 -26.87 6.32 -10.71
N TRP A 132 -25.94 5.69 -10.00
CA TRP A 132 -24.52 5.89 -10.25
C TRP A 132 -23.81 4.53 -10.30
N SER A 133 -22.70 4.49 -11.03
CA SER A 133 -21.76 3.38 -11.00
C SER A 133 -20.33 3.87 -11.08
N LEU A 134 -19.43 3.16 -10.40
CA LEU A 134 -17.98 3.34 -10.48
C LEU A 134 -17.37 1.99 -10.82
N THR A 135 -16.76 1.91 -12.00
CA THR A 135 -16.15 0.70 -12.53
C THR A 135 -14.65 0.87 -12.54
N VAL A 136 -13.94 0.06 -11.77
CA VAL A 136 -12.48 -0.04 -11.82
C VAL A 136 -12.11 -1.10 -12.85
N THR A 137 -11.25 -0.74 -13.80
CA THR A 137 -10.77 -1.62 -14.88
C THR A 137 -9.30 -1.96 -14.71
N ASP A 138 -8.93 -3.16 -15.12
CA ASP A 138 -7.54 -3.62 -15.14
C ASP A 138 -6.76 -3.12 -16.38
N PHE A 139 -5.48 -3.51 -16.48
CA PHE A 139 -4.59 -3.19 -17.59
C PHE A 139 -5.00 -3.78 -18.96
N ARG A 140 -6.00 -4.68 -18.98
CA ARG A 140 -6.60 -5.28 -20.17
C ARG A 140 -7.94 -4.60 -20.52
N GLY A 141 -8.37 -3.62 -19.73
CA GLY A 141 -9.67 -2.95 -19.87
C GLY A 141 -10.85 -3.79 -19.37
N ALA A 142 -10.59 -4.91 -18.70
CA ALA A 142 -11.64 -5.72 -18.11
C ALA A 142 -12.09 -5.14 -16.76
N THR A 143 -13.37 -5.26 -16.44
CA THR A 143 -13.91 -4.82 -15.15
C THR A 143 -13.32 -5.65 -14.02
N PHE A 144 -12.55 -5.01 -13.15
CA PHE A 144 -11.96 -5.61 -11.97
C PHE A 144 -12.92 -5.53 -10.77
N ARG A 145 -13.48 -4.33 -10.54
CA ARG A 145 -14.43 -4.06 -9.46
C ARG A 145 -15.52 -3.11 -9.95
N GLU A 146 -16.77 -3.36 -9.58
CA GLU A 146 -17.90 -2.46 -9.86
C GLU A 146 -18.61 -2.08 -8.55
N PHE A 147 -18.83 -0.79 -8.38
CA PHE A 147 -19.71 -0.24 -7.35
C PHE A 147 -20.90 0.41 -8.05
N LYS A 148 -22.11 0.15 -7.58
CA LYS A 148 -23.31 0.78 -8.14
C LYS A 148 -24.39 0.87 -7.08
N ASP A 149 -25.09 1.99 -7.07
CA ASP A 149 -26.22 2.19 -6.18
C ASP A 149 -27.21 3.20 -6.78
N GLY A 150 -28.41 3.24 -6.20
CA GLY A 150 -29.44 4.22 -6.52
C GLY A 150 -29.23 5.54 -5.80
N GLY A 151 -29.74 6.61 -6.40
CA GLY A 151 -29.72 7.95 -5.82
C GLY A 151 -28.38 8.66 -6.00
N LYS A 152 -28.00 9.43 -4.99
CA LYS A 152 -26.80 10.29 -5.02
C LYS A 152 -25.55 9.47 -4.69
N PRO A 153 -24.44 9.64 -5.43
CA PRO A 153 -23.17 9.01 -5.08
C PRO A 153 -22.70 9.43 -3.67
N PRO A 154 -22.00 8.55 -2.93
CA PRO A 154 -21.44 8.87 -1.63
C PRO A 154 -20.32 9.92 -1.76
N LYS A 155 -20.04 10.67 -0.68
CA LYS A 155 -18.94 11.67 -0.69
C LYS A 155 -17.57 11.05 -0.92
N SER A 156 -17.39 9.83 -0.44
CA SER A 156 -16.17 9.04 -0.57
C SER A 156 -16.54 7.57 -0.72
N LEU A 157 -15.76 6.84 -1.51
CA LEU A 157 -15.91 5.41 -1.71
C LEU A 157 -14.54 4.73 -1.54
N ASN A 158 -14.45 3.86 -0.54
CA ASN A 158 -13.22 3.19 -0.18
C ASN A 158 -13.15 1.85 -0.91
N TRP A 159 -12.05 1.63 -1.62
CA TRP A 159 -11.73 0.37 -2.27
C TRP A 159 -10.56 -0.29 -1.56
N ASP A 160 -10.76 -1.51 -1.09
CA ASP A 160 -9.80 -2.34 -0.36
C ASP A 160 -8.80 -3.06 -1.29
N GLY A 161 -8.88 -2.83 -2.59
CA GLY A 161 -8.04 -3.49 -3.57
C GLY A 161 -8.53 -4.87 -4.03
N ARG A 162 -9.72 -5.30 -3.61
CA ARG A 162 -10.34 -6.56 -4.06
C ARG A 162 -11.22 -6.37 -5.28
N GLY A 163 -11.19 -7.34 -6.19
CA GLY A 163 -12.06 -7.44 -7.35
C GLY A 163 -13.47 -7.92 -7.00
N ASN A 164 -14.31 -8.12 -8.01
CA ASN A 164 -15.67 -8.63 -7.86
C ASN A 164 -15.73 -10.10 -7.41
N ARG A 165 -14.70 -10.90 -7.72
CA ARG A 165 -14.61 -12.32 -7.33
C ARG A 165 -13.74 -12.52 -6.08
N GLY A 166 -13.37 -11.43 -5.41
CA GLY A 166 -12.49 -11.46 -4.24
C GLY A 166 -11.00 -11.57 -4.59
N GLU A 167 -10.62 -11.53 -5.87
CA GLU A 167 -9.22 -11.50 -6.26
C GLU A 167 -8.54 -10.21 -5.78
N ILE A 168 -7.32 -10.29 -5.29
CA ILE A 168 -6.54 -9.11 -4.90
C ILE A 168 -5.92 -8.47 -6.15
N LEU A 169 -5.80 -7.14 -6.15
CA LEU A 169 -5.12 -6.40 -7.21
C LEU A 169 -3.69 -6.91 -7.42
N GLN A 170 -3.18 -6.71 -8.63
CA GLN A 170 -1.81 -7.05 -8.97
C GLN A 170 -0.96 -5.79 -8.87
N VAL A 171 0.03 -5.80 -7.97
CA VAL A 171 0.95 -4.68 -7.78
C VAL A 171 1.64 -4.31 -9.09
N GLY A 172 1.78 -3.01 -9.32
CA GLY A 172 2.44 -2.40 -10.49
C GLY A 172 1.64 -2.38 -11.79
N TYR A 173 0.56 -3.17 -11.88
CA TYR A 173 -0.32 -3.09 -13.04
C TYR A 173 -1.12 -1.78 -13.00
N PRO A 174 -1.31 -1.11 -14.15
CA PRO A 174 -2.15 0.08 -14.20
C PRO A 174 -3.62 -0.31 -14.03
N TYR A 175 -4.29 0.41 -13.14
CA TYR A 175 -5.74 0.39 -12.97
C TYR A 175 -6.31 1.74 -13.39
N SER A 176 -7.49 1.72 -14.00
CA SER A 176 -8.25 2.92 -14.36
C SER A 176 -9.65 2.81 -13.77
N TYR A 177 -10.39 3.91 -13.73
CA TYR A 177 -11.77 3.89 -13.28
C TYR A 177 -12.66 4.71 -14.20
N ILE A 178 -13.92 4.33 -14.28
CA ILE A 178 -14.96 5.05 -15.01
C ILE A 178 -16.10 5.28 -14.04
N PHE A 179 -16.46 6.54 -13.85
CA PHE A 179 -17.60 6.93 -13.05
C PHE A 179 -18.75 7.35 -13.97
N SER A 180 -19.92 6.76 -13.78
CA SER A 180 -21.11 7.00 -14.58
C SER A 180 -22.27 7.43 -13.69
N VAL A 181 -22.98 8.49 -14.07
CA VAL A 181 -24.18 8.98 -13.36
C VAL A 181 -25.32 9.11 -14.34
N THR A 182 -26.47 8.53 -14.00
CA THR A 182 -27.72 8.67 -14.76
C THR A 182 -28.70 9.55 -13.97
N ASP A 183 -29.14 10.64 -14.59
CA ASP A 183 -30.16 11.55 -14.03
C ASP A 183 -31.58 10.98 -14.24
N LYS A 184 -32.56 11.52 -13.51
CA LYS A 184 -33.99 11.24 -13.70
C LYS A 184 -34.48 11.52 -15.13
N GLY A 185 -33.82 12.45 -15.83
CA GLY A 185 -34.09 12.82 -17.22
C GLY A 185 -33.59 11.83 -18.28
N THR A 186 -33.01 10.68 -17.89
CA THR A 186 -32.43 9.65 -18.79
C THR A 186 -31.05 9.98 -19.37
N ASN A 187 -30.47 11.14 -19.05
CA ASN A 187 -29.10 11.47 -19.44
C ASN A 187 -28.10 10.68 -18.61
N THR A 188 -27.06 10.14 -19.26
CA THR A 188 -25.93 9.48 -18.60
C THR A 188 -24.64 10.26 -18.86
N TYR A 189 -23.95 10.62 -17.78
CA TYR A 189 -22.67 11.32 -17.79
C TYR A 189 -21.58 10.33 -17.39
N ASN A 190 -20.53 10.23 -18.22
CA ASN A 190 -19.40 9.34 -17.97
C ASN A 190 -18.13 10.18 -17.74
N HIS A 191 -17.40 9.86 -16.69
CA HIS A 191 -16.14 10.47 -16.31
C HIS A 191 -15.08 9.38 -16.25
N ALA A 192 -14.14 9.41 -17.20
CA ALA A 192 -12.98 8.54 -17.16
C ALA A 192 -11.94 9.14 -16.20
N GLY A 193 -11.52 8.32 -15.24
CA GLY A 193 -10.48 8.63 -14.28
C GLY A 193 -9.08 8.47 -14.84
N VAL A 194 -8.10 9.03 -14.12
CA VAL A 194 -6.68 8.86 -14.43
C VAL A 194 -6.23 7.46 -14.03
N SER A 195 -5.42 6.83 -14.88
CA SER A 195 -4.79 5.55 -14.57
C SER A 195 -3.74 5.69 -13.47
N PHE A 196 -3.72 4.74 -12.53
CA PHE A 196 -2.78 4.73 -11.41
C PHE A 196 -2.17 3.33 -11.22
N ARG A 197 -1.04 3.27 -10.51
CA ARG A 197 -0.32 2.03 -10.18
C ARG A 197 -0.09 1.96 -8.68
N ILE A 198 -0.08 0.75 -8.14
CA ILE A 198 0.17 0.50 -6.71
C ILE A 198 1.47 -0.28 -6.58
N PRO A 199 2.55 0.32 -6.05
CA PRO A 199 3.88 -0.30 -6.02
C PRO A 199 4.03 -1.37 -4.94
N ALA A 200 3.29 -1.23 -3.84
CA ALA A 200 3.35 -2.15 -2.70
C ALA A 200 1.99 -2.21 -2.01
N VAL A 201 1.58 -3.40 -1.58
CA VAL A 201 0.34 -3.63 -0.83
C VAL A 201 0.57 -4.65 0.27
N ASP A 202 -0.05 -4.44 1.43
CA ASP A 202 -0.05 -5.34 2.58
C ASP A 202 -1.50 -5.70 2.94
N TYR A 203 -1.79 -6.99 2.94
CA TYR A 203 -3.14 -7.51 3.19
C TYR A 203 -3.10 -8.88 3.85
N LYS A 204 -4.23 -9.25 4.46
CA LYS A 204 -4.47 -10.59 5.01
C LYS A 204 -5.28 -11.44 4.02
N GLU A 205 -4.83 -12.66 3.79
CA GLU A 205 -5.48 -13.69 2.99
C GLU A 205 -5.64 -14.95 3.87
N GLY A 206 -6.80 -15.07 4.53
CA GLY A 206 -7.01 -16.10 5.54
C GLY A 206 -6.10 -15.89 6.76
N ILE A 207 -5.31 -16.90 7.09
CA ILE A 207 -4.31 -16.87 8.18
C ILE A 207 -2.94 -16.34 7.72
N GLU A 208 -2.76 -16.11 6.42
CA GLU A 208 -1.51 -15.58 5.88
C GLU A 208 -1.60 -14.06 5.75
N ARG A 209 -0.55 -13.35 6.17
CA ARG A 209 -0.32 -11.97 5.76
C ARG A 209 0.59 -11.97 4.55
N ARG A 210 0.27 -11.13 3.56
CA ARG A 210 1.01 -11.02 2.31
C ARG A 210 1.41 -9.57 2.07
N LEU A 211 2.71 -9.37 1.89
CA LEU A 211 3.28 -8.11 1.46
C LEU A 211 3.75 -8.30 0.01
N ASP A 212 3.06 -7.66 -0.91
CA ASP A 212 3.35 -7.75 -2.34
C ASP A 212 3.98 -6.43 -2.83
N PHE A 213 5.06 -6.52 -3.59
CA PHE A 213 5.85 -5.41 -4.14
C PHE A 213 6.08 -5.60 -5.64
N THR A 214 6.26 -4.50 -6.38
CA THR A 214 6.65 -4.59 -7.80
C THR A 214 8.13 -4.88 -7.97
N GLY A 215 8.46 -5.63 -9.03
CA GLY A 215 9.84 -6.03 -9.30
C GLY A 215 10.75 -4.85 -9.65
N ASP A 216 10.23 -3.84 -10.35
CA ASP A 216 10.95 -2.63 -10.75
C ASP A 216 11.22 -1.64 -9.60
N GLU A 217 10.39 -1.66 -8.55
CA GLU A 217 10.65 -0.90 -7.32
C GLU A 217 11.68 -1.61 -6.44
N VAL A 218 11.63 -2.94 -6.35
CA VAL A 218 12.54 -3.73 -5.50
C VAL A 218 13.93 -3.89 -6.11
N PHE A 219 14.02 -4.14 -7.42
CA PHE A 219 15.27 -4.46 -8.10
C PHE A 219 15.63 -3.44 -9.18
N LYS A 220 16.91 -3.35 -9.49
CA LYS A 220 17.38 -2.67 -10.70
C LYS A 220 16.87 -3.42 -11.94
N ARG A 221 16.47 -2.65 -12.96
CA ARG A 221 15.85 -3.18 -14.16
C ARG A 221 16.66 -4.31 -14.81
N GLY A 222 15.99 -5.42 -15.14
CA GLY A 222 16.55 -6.60 -15.78
C GLY A 222 17.53 -7.42 -14.93
N GLY A 223 17.80 -7.01 -13.69
CA GLY A 223 18.77 -7.64 -12.81
C GLY A 223 18.19 -8.11 -11.49
N SER A 224 19.01 -8.78 -10.68
CA SER A 224 18.65 -9.26 -9.34
C SER A 224 19.15 -8.34 -8.21
N HIS A 225 19.90 -7.30 -8.55
CA HIS A 225 20.43 -6.34 -7.58
C HIS A 225 19.33 -5.44 -7.02
N LEU A 226 19.26 -5.30 -5.70
CA LEU A 226 18.31 -4.41 -5.03
C LEU A 226 18.53 -2.94 -5.44
N SER A 227 17.44 -2.22 -5.67
CA SER A 227 17.44 -0.77 -5.81
C SER A 227 17.52 -0.11 -4.42
N GLU A 228 17.81 1.20 -4.36
CA GLU A 228 17.80 1.94 -3.09
C GLU A 228 16.38 2.00 -2.50
N THR A 229 15.38 2.29 -3.33
CA THR A 229 13.97 2.25 -2.97
C THR A 229 13.55 0.86 -2.48
N GLY A 230 14.02 -0.19 -3.15
CA GLY A 230 13.74 -1.58 -2.83
C GLY A 230 14.30 -2.00 -1.48
N ARG A 231 15.51 -1.55 -1.13
CA ARG A 231 16.04 -1.72 0.24
C ARG A 231 15.12 -1.07 1.26
N GLY A 232 14.65 0.16 1.00
CA GLY A 232 13.68 0.83 1.87
C GLY A 232 12.37 0.04 2.05
N TRP A 233 11.80 -0.47 0.96
CA TRP A 233 10.61 -1.32 1.02
C TRP A 233 10.82 -2.58 1.86
N LEU A 234 11.93 -3.29 1.65
CA LEU A 234 12.24 -4.51 2.37
C LEU A 234 12.59 -4.26 3.84
N THR A 235 13.29 -3.17 4.16
CA THR A 235 13.53 -2.76 5.56
C THR A 235 12.22 -2.47 6.25
N ARG A 236 11.31 -1.73 5.60
CA ARG A 236 9.99 -1.44 6.18
C ARG A 236 9.17 -2.71 6.38
N ALA A 237 9.20 -3.62 5.41
CA ALA A 237 8.57 -4.93 5.52
C ALA A 237 9.13 -5.72 6.72
N ALA A 238 10.46 -5.77 6.88
CA ALA A 238 11.10 -6.43 8.01
C ALA A 238 10.68 -5.81 9.35
N ASP A 239 10.58 -4.48 9.44
CA ASP A 239 10.08 -3.79 10.64
C ASP A 239 8.65 -4.21 10.99
N GLN A 240 7.75 -4.23 9.99
CA GLN A 240 6.36 -4.65 10.20
C GLN A 240 6.26 -6.11 10.62
N ILE A 241 6.99 -7.00 9.95
CA ILE A 241 6.97 -8.43 10.24
C ILE A 241 7.53 -8.69 11.64
N ARG A 242 8.61 -8.01 12.05
CA ARG A 242 9.16 -8.15 13.41
C ARG A 242 8.19 -7.68 14.47
N GLN A 243 7.50 -6.57 14.23
CA GLN A 243 6.55 -6.00 15.20
C GLN A 243 5.35 -6.92 15.41
N ASP A 244 4.81 -7.47 14.33
CA ASP A 244 3.55 -8.19 14.38
C ASP A 244 3.74 -9.71 14.56
N HIS A 245 4.79 -10.28 13.96
CA HIS A 245 5.02 -11.72 13.89
C HIS A 245 6.51 -12.10 13.98
N PRO A 246 7.20 -11.83 15.11
CA PRO A 246 8.65 -12.01 15.24
C PRO A 246 9.13 -13.46 15.06
N ARG A 247 8.23 -14.45 15.13
CA ARG A 247 8.55 -15.90 15.11
C ARG A 247 7.81 -16.67 14.01
N ALA A 248 7.17 -15.99 13.06
CA ALA A 248 6.46 -16.69 11.99
C ALA A 248 7.43 -17.13 10.88
N PRO A 249 7.28 -18.36 10.34
CA PRO A 249 8.03 -18.77 9.16
C PRO A 249 7.65 -17.87 7.97
N LEU A 250 8.66 -17.49 7.19
CA LEU A 250 8.49 -16.62 6.04
C LEU A 250 8.59 -17.43 4.76
N LYS A 251 7.80 -17.06 3.75
CA LYS A 251 7.95 -17.58 2.39
C LYS A 251 8.03 -16.43 1.41
N VAL A 252 9.17 -16.31 0.74
CA VAL A 252 9.41 -15.34 -0.32
C VAL A 252 9.11 -15.99 -1.66
N VAL A 253 8.11 -15.46 -2.36
CA VAL A 253 7.72 -15.90 -3.71
C VAL A 253 8.01 -14.77 -4.68
N VAL A 254 8.88 -15.00 -5.66
CA VAL A 254 9.19 -14.00 -6.70
C VAL A 254 8.69 -14.48 -8.05
N GLN A 255 8.04 -13.59 -8.78
CA GLN A 255 7.69 -13.78 -10.19
C GLN A 255 8.62 -12.95 -11.05
N ALA A 256 9.20 -13.54 -12.09
CA ALA A 256 10.02 -12.83 -13.08
C ALA A 256 9.84 -13.44 -14.48
N GLU A 257 10.44 -12.81 -15.49
CA GLU A 257 10.38 -13.29 -16.88
C GLU A 257 10.93 -14.73 -17.03
N SER A 258 12.02 -15.04 -16.33
CA SER A 258 12.64 -16.37 -16.33
C SER A 258 12.70 -16.97 -14.93
N LYS A 259 12.67 -18.31 -14.85
CA LYS A 259 12.75 -19.05 -13.59
C LYS A 259 14.06 -18.74 -12.84
N ARG A 260 15.18 -18.73 -13.56
CA ARG A 260 16.50 -18.42 -13.01
C ARG A 260 16.55 -17.03 -12.38
N LEU A 261 16.07 -16.00 -13.10
CA LEU A 261 16.03 -14.64 -12.58
C LEU A 261 15.13 -14.53 -11.34
N ALA A 262 13.98 -15.22 -11.34
CA ALA A 262 13.08 -15.25 -10.20
C ALA A 262 13.75 -15.90 -8.97
N GLU A 263 14.42 -17.04 -9.14
CA GLU A 263 15.16 -17.74 -8.08
C GLU A 263 16.31 -16.87 -7.52
N ASP A 264 17.11 -16.26 -8.39
CA ASP A 264 18.22 -15.38 -7.99
C ASP A 264 17.71 -14.17 -7.17
N ARG A 265 16.62 -13.55 -7.63
CA ARG A 265 15.96 -12.44 -6.91
C ARG A 265 15.38 -12.87 -5.57
N ALA A 266 14.74 -14.04 -5.53
CA ALA A 266 14.14 -14.57 -4.33
C ALA A 266 15.20 -14.89 -3.26
N LYS A 267 16.36 -15.40 -3.67
CA LYS A 267 17.51 -15.62 -2.79
C LYS A 267 18.02 -14.32 -2.18
N ILE A 268 18.20 -13.27 -2.98
CA ILE A 268 18.66 -11.96 -2.50
C ILE A 268 17.67 -11.33 -1.51
N VAL A 269 16.37 -11.43 -1.75
CA VAL A 269 15.36 -10.95 -0.81
C VAL A 269 15.39 -11.76 0.49
N ALA A 270 15.53 -13.09 0.40
CA ALA A 270 15.63 -13.95 1.57
C ALA A 270 16.89 -13.65 2.41
N GLU A 271 18.05 -13.50 1.78
CA GLU A 271 19.30 -13.09 2.44
C GLU A 271 19.12 -11.73 3.13
N PHE A 272 18.54 -10.75 2.44
CA PHE A 272 18.28 -9.43 3.01
C PHE A 272 17.37 -9.49 4.25
N LEU A 273 16.29 -10.27 4.20
CA LEU A 273 15.37 -10.44 5.32
C LEU A 273 16.02 -11.22 6.48
N ALA A 274 16.79 -12.26 6.18
CA ALA A 274 17.52 -13.03 7.18
C ALA A 274 18.51 -12.15 7.95
N GLU A 275 19.28 -11.33 7.24
CA GLU A 275 20.20 -10.36 7.84
C GLU A 275 19.44 -9.30 8.65
N SER A 276 18.40 -8.70 8.06
CA SER A 276 17.66 -7.59 8.68
C SER A 276 16.91 -8.02 9.93
N MET A 277 16.38 -9.24 9.96
CA MET A 277 15.57 -9.78 11.06
C MET A 277 16.37 -10.69 12.01
N VAL A 278 17.64 -10.97 11.72
CA VAL A 278 18.48 -11.92 12.47
C VAL A 278 17.84 -13.31 12.53
N LEU A 279 17.31 -13.78 11.39
CA LEU A 279 16.69 -15.09 11.26
C LEU A 279 17.66 -16.09 10.62
N ALA A 280 17.57 -17.36 11.00
CA ALA A 280 18.26 -18.43 10.29
C ALA A 280 17.65 -18.62 8.90
N GLU A 281 18.47 -18.88 7.88
CA GLU A 281 18.01 -19.06 6.50
C GLU A 281 16.95 -20.15 6.34
N SER A 282 16.97 -21.17 7.21
CA SER A 282 15.98 -22.25 7.21
C SER A 282 14.54 -21.81 7.54
N TRP A 283 14.37 -20.62 8.11
CA TRP A 283 13.07 -20.04 8.45
C TRP A 283 12.44 -19.27 7.27
N ILE A 284 13.19 -19.10 6.18
CA ILE A 284 12.74 -18.38 4.99
C ILE A 284 12.70 -19.35 3.81
N GLY A 285 11.49 -19.80 3.47
CA GLY A 285 11.24 -20.55 2.24
C GLY A 285 11.34 -19.64 1.02
N VAL A 286 11.95 -20.12 -0.07
CA VAL A 286 12.16 -19.34 -1.29
C VAL A 286 11.52 -20.07 -2.48
N GLU A 287 10.76 -19.35 -3.30
CA GLU A 287 10.12 -19.88 -4.50
C GLU A 287 10.22 -18.88 -5.67
N GLY A 288 10.84 -19.31 -6.78
CA GLY A 288 10.92 -18.54 -8.02
C GLY A 288 9.95 -19.06 -9.07
N LEU A 289 9.08 -18.19 -9.58
CA LEU A 289 8.09 -18.51 -10.60
C LEU A 289 8.39 -17.75 -11.90
N ALA A 290 8.45 -18.50 -13.01
CA ALA A 290 8.59 -17.90 -14.34
C ALA A 290 7.22 -17.50 -14.88
N LYS A 291 7.09 -16.25 -15.33
CA LYS A 291 5.89 -15.73 -15.98
C LYS A 291 6.32 -14.91 -17.21
N PRO A 292 6.44 -15.56 -18.39
CA PRO A 292 6.99 -14.92 -19.60
C PRO A 292 6.08 -13.82 -20.20
N ASP A 293 4.80 -13.78 -19.83
CA ASP A 293 3.82 -12.76 -20.26
C ASP A 293 3.73 -11.57 -19.27
N LEU A 294 4.70 -11.43 -18.37
CA LEU A 294 4.87 -10.18 -17.63
C LEU A 294 5.24 -9.11 -18.67
N ARG A 295 4.28 -8.23 -19.03
CA ARG A 295 4.53 -7.03 -19.83
C ARG A 295 5.85 -6.43 -19.32
N SER A 296 6.86 -6.32 -20.18
CA SER A 296 8.27 -5.99 -19.88
C SER A 296 8.49 -4.61 -19.22
N GLU A 297 7.43 -3.99 -18.72
CA GLU A 297 7.38 -2.73 -18.00
C GLU A 297 7.50 -2.88 -16.49
N MET A 298 7.29 -4.07 -15.91
CA MET A 298 7.14 -4.23 -14.44
C MET A 298 8.19 -5.10 -13.77
N ASP A 299 9.05 -5.76 -14.54
CA ASP A 299 10.08 -6.65 -14.03
C ASP A 299 9.58 -7.72 -13.03
N GLY A 300 8.29 -8.05 -13.02
CA GLY A 300 7.71 -9.06 -12.13
C GLY A 300 7.22 -8.53 -10.78
N SER A 301 7.14 -9.40 -9.79
CA SER A 301 6.61 -9.08 -8.45
C SER A 301 7.30 -9.89 -7.36
N VAL A 302 7.36 -9.33 -6.16
CA VAL A 302 7.88 -9.98 -4.96
C VAL A 302 6.75 -10.10 -3.95
N SER A 303 6.47 -11.31 -3.48
CA SER A 303 5.46 -11.59 -2.47
C SER A 303 6.13 -12.19 -1.23
N ILE A 304 6.08 -11.50 -0.10
CA ILE A 304 6.50 -12.03 1.19
C ILE A 304 5.24 -12.53 1.89
N ARG A 305 5.18 -13.84 2.15
CA ARG A 305 4.08 -14.48 2.88
C ARG A 305 4.53 -14.81 4.28
N VAL A 306 3.73 -14.40 5.24
CA VAL A 306 3.92 -14.68 6.66
C VAL A 306 2.77 -15.58 7.07
N THR A 307 3.07 -16.85 7.37
CA THR A 307 2.05 -17.79 7.85
C THR A 307 1.93 -17.63 9.37
N HIS A 308 0.75 -17.24 9.84
CA HIS A 308 0.47 -17.23 11.27
C HIS A 308 0.33 -18.67 11.77
N ALA A 309 1.12 -19.05 12.79
CA ALA A 309 0.70 -20.13 13.66
C ALA A 309 -0.28 -19.49 14.65
N ASP A 310 -1.58 -19.74 14.51
CA ASP A 310 -2.58 -19.23 15.45
C ASP A 310 -2.13 -19.53 16.90
N GLU A 311 -2.09 -18.49 17.74
CA GLU A 311 -2.13 -18.67 19.18
C GLU A 311 -3.50 -19.31 19.50
N SER A 312 -3.43 -20.49 20.11
CA SER A 312 -4.59 -21.28 20.55
C SER A 312 -5.20 -20.68 21.81
#